data_AF-A0A6B3H5B9-F1
#
_entry.id   AF-A0A6B3H5B9-F1
#
_cell.length_a   1.000
_cell.length_b   1.000
_cell.length_c   1.000
_cell.angle_alpha   90.00
_cell.angle_beta   90.00
_cell.angle_gamma   90.00
#
_symmetry.space_group_name_H-M   'P 1'
#
loop_
_entity.id
_entity.type
_entity.pdbx_description
1 polymer ?
#
loop_
_entity_poly.entity_id
_entity_poly.type
_entity_poly.pdbx_seq_one_letter_code
_entity_poly.pdbx_strand_id
1 'polypeptide(L)'
;MNLHTTPHNSRATRTTRRLAALAAVAAMVVAGVQTGSAVATPGESDAPSAAPSTAAALGVNPSAQRATAIRAAQAETAPAAKALKLGAQEKLIVRDVITDAQGTVHTRYERTYAGLPVLGGDLVTHTAATGKLKGVDKATDAKIAVASTTPKLKSTAAGARKVIWAGHGGTPVLAFETVKTGVQKDGTPSRVHTITDATTGKKLHSYEAVETGTGNSQYSGEVEITTTKTDAGFELTDGDRGGHKTYDLNQGSSGTGALVTDDDDTWGDGTGDDRQTAAVDAHYGAAKTWDFYKSALGRDGIAGDGKAAYS
;
A
#
# COMPACT_ATOMS: atom_id res chain seq x y z
N MET A 1 21.14 -48.59 -70.82
CA MET A 1 20.25 -48.84 -69.67
C MET A 1 20.15 -47.57 -68.84
N ASN A 2 18.90 -47.10 -68.70
CA ASN A 2 18.32 -46.06 -67.86
C ASN A 2 18.71 -44.57 -68.00
N LEU A 3 17.66 -43.84 -68.42
CA LEU A 3 17.41 -42.41 -68.49
C LEU A 3 16.85 -41.83 -67.17
N HIS A 4 16.66 -40.50 -67.17
CA HIS A 4 15.74 -39.64 -66.38
C HIS A 4 16.32 -39.03 -65.08
N THR A 5 16.07 -37.80 -64.64
CA THR A 5 15.43 -36.54 -65.12
C THR A 5 15.60 -35.52 -63.96
N THR A 6 15.89 -34.24 -64.21
CA THR A 6 15.81 -33.13 -63.21
C THR A 6 14.34 -32.69 -63.01
N PRO A 7 13.89 -32.16 -61.84
CA PRO A 7 13.97 -30.71 -61.62
C PRO A 7 14.06 -30.22 -60.14
N HIS A 8 14.29 -28.91 -60.00
CA HIS A 8 14.26 -28.09 -58.78
C HIS A 8 12.94 -28.15 -57.98
N ASN A 9 13.01 -27.95 -56.65
CA ASN A 9 11.97 -27.21 -55.93
C ASN A 9 12.48 -26.40 -54.73
N SER A 10 11.80 -25.29 -54.47
CA SER A 10 12.19 -24.16 -53.63
C SER A 10 11.49 -24.14 -52.26
N ARG A 11 12.00 -23.29 -51.35
CA ARG A 11 11.36 -22.68 -50.15
C ARG A 11 10.98 -23.60 -48.96
N ALA A 12 11.49 -23.24 -47.78
CA ALA A 12 10.72 -22.40 -46.84
C ALA A 12 11.55 -22.08 -45.58
N THR A 13 11.64 -20.78 -45.28
CA THR A 13 12.07 -20.21 -44.01
C THR A 13 11.25 -20.74 -42.84
N ARG A 14 11.91 -21.16 -41.74
CA ARG A 14 11.25 -21.30 -40.44
C ARG A 14 11.77 -20.23 -39.48
N THR A 15 11.08 -19.11 -39.54
CA THR A 15 10.96 -18.13 -38.46
C THR A 15 10.23 -18.80 -37.28
N THR A 16 10.88 -18.94 -36.13
CA THR A 16 10.19 -19.15 -34.85
C THR A 16 10.99 -18.54 -33.71
N ARG A 17 10.46 -17.80 -32.75
CA ARG A 17 9.15 -17.16 -32.54
C ARG A 17 9.43 -16.05 -31.52
N ARG A 18 8.70 -14.94 -31.65
CA ARG A 18 8.79 -13.69 -30.90
C ARG A 18 8.87 -13.92 -29.38
N LEU A 19 9.81 -13.24 -28.72
CA LEU A 19 9.83 -13.03 -27.27
C LEU A 19 8.47 -12.49 -26.83
N ALA A 20 7.91 -13.10 -25.80
CA ALA A 20 6.61 -12.78 -25.25
C ALA A 20 6.55 -11.30 -24.85
N ALA A 21 5.59 -10.58 -25.40
CA ALA A 21 5.17 -9.29 -24.87
C ALA A 21 4.67 -9.51 -23.43
N LEU A 22 5.12 -8.68 -22.48
CA LEU A 22 4.29 -8.44 -21.30
C LEU A 22 2.97 -7.90 -21.85
N ALA A 23 1.86 -8.59 -21.57
CA ALA A 23 0.55 -7.96 -21.65
C ALA A 23 0.50 -6.94 -20.50
N ALA A 24 1.05 -5.76 -20.74
CA ALA A 24 0.83 -4.62 -19.88
C ALA A 24 -0.63 -4.20 -20.11
N VAL A 25 -1.42 -4.11 -19.03
CA VAL A 25 -2.59 -3.25 -19.09
C VAL A 25 -2.06 -1.82 -19.18
N ALA A 26 -1.89 -1.33 -20.41
CA ALA A 26 -2.06 0.08 -20.64
C ALA A 26 -3.56 0.34 -20.38
N ALA A 27 -3.90 0.80 -19.18
CA ALA A 27 -5.17 1.50 -19.00
C ALA A 27 -4.99 2.81 -19.79
N MET A 28 -5.23 2.76 -21.11
CA MET A 28 -5.44 3.97 -21.88
C MET A 28 -6.74 4.58 -21.38
N VAL A 29 -6.65 5.42 -20.36
CA VAL A 29 -7.60 6.51 -20.22
C VAL A 29 -7.23 7.47 -21.33
N VAL A 30 -7.90 7.36 -22.47
CA VAL A 30 -8.01 8.47 -23.39
C VAL A 30 -8.66 9.58 -22.56
N ALA A 31 -7.86 10.56 -22.13
CA ALA A 31 -8.40 11.85 -21.76
C ALA A 31 -9.01 12.40 -23.05
N GLY A 32 -10.28 12.04 -23.28
CA GLY A 32 -11.10 12.68 -24.29
C GLY A 32 -11.23 14.12 -23.85
N VAL A 33 -10.32 14.98 -24.29
CA VAL A 33 -10.63 16.38 -24.47
C VAL A 33 -11.69 16.38 -25.56
N GLN A 34 -12.96 16.21 -25.17
CA GLN A 34 -14.06 16.61 -26.02
C GLN A 34 -13.90 18.11 -26.20
N THR A 35 -13.21 18.50 -27.27
CA THR A 35 -13.34 19.82 -27.86
C THR A 35 -14.78 19.93 -28.32
N GLY A 36 -15.67 20.35 -27.42
CA GLY A 36 -17.00 20.81 -27.80
C GLY A 36 -16.83 21.93 -28.82
N SER A 37 -17.54 21.82 -29.95
CA SER A 37 -17.51 22.82 -31.01
C SER A 37 -17.80 24.21 -30.46
N ALA A 38 -16.86 25.12 -30.67
CA ALA A 38 -17.01 26.52 -30.33
C ALA A 38 -18.19 27.15 -31.10
N VAL A 39 -19.13 27.73 -30.35
CA VAL A 39 -19.94 28.85 -30.84
C VAL A 39 -19.42 30.09 -30.13
N ALA A 40 -18.83 30.99 -30.89
CA ALA A 40 -18.23 32.22 -30.41
C ALA A 40 -19.30 33.26 -30.03
N THR A 41 -19.06 33.99 -28.95
CA THR A 41 -19.36 35.43 -28.84
C THR A 41 -18.50 36.04 -27.71
N PRO A 42 -18.09 37.32 -27.83
CA PRO A 42 -16.90 37.84 -27.15
C PRO A 42 -17.24 38.48 -25.79
N GLY A 43 -16.36 38.25 -24.81
CA GLY A 43 -16.37 38.96 -23.54
C GLY A 43 -15.02 38.82 -22.86
N GLU A 44 -14.27 39.91 -22.84
CA GLU A 44 -12.99 40.09 -22.13
C GLU A 44 -13.04 39.56 -20.70
N SER A 45 -12.12 38.65 -20.36
CA SER A 45 -11.53 38.47 -19.02
C SER A 45 -10.37 37.48 -19.15
N ASP A 46 -9.14 37.97 -19.04
CA ASP A 46 -7.95 37.15 -18.81
C ASP A 46 -8.13 36.33 -17.53
N ALA A 47 -8.45 35.04 -17.65
CA ALA A 47 -8.38 34.08 -16.57
C ALA A 47 -7.04 33.32 -16.66
N PRO A 48 -6.23 33.23 -15.60
CA PRO A 48 -5.00 32.47 -15.63
C PRO A 48 -5.33 30.99 -15.85
N SER A 49 -4.63 30.40 -16.84
CA SER A 49 -4.64 28.96 -17.09
C SER A 49 -4.41 28.21 -15.78
N ALA A 50 -5.39 27.41 -15.34
CA ALA A 50 -5.28 26.61 -14.14
C ALA A 50 -4.05 25.70 -14.25
N ALA A 51 -3.06 25.96 -13.40
CA ALA A 51 -1.89 25.10 -13.27
C ALA A 51 -2.34 23.65 -12.98
N PRO A 52 -1.66 22.63 -13.52
CA PRO A 52 -1.98 21.24 -13.22
C PRO A 52 -1.93 21.05 -11.71
N SER A 53 -2.97 20.43 -11.16
CA SER A 53 -3.07 20.11 -9.74
C SER A 53 -1.82 19.32 -9.30
N THR A 54 -1.28 19.68 -8.14
CA THR A 54 -0.10 19.05 -7.51
C THR A 54 -0.21 17.53 -7.38
N ALA A 55 -1.42 16.98 -7.38
CA ALA A 55 -1.69 15.54 -7.47
C ALA A 55 -1.15 14.87 -8.74
N ALA A 56 -1.18 15.57 -9.89
CA ALA A 56 -0.59 15.07 -11.14
C ALA A 56 0.96 15.11 -11.11
N ALA A 57 1.54 16.04 -10.34
CA ALA A 57 2.98 16.16 -10.18
C ALA A 57 3.58 15.07 -9.25
N LEU A 58 2.79 14.56 -8.30
CA LEU A 58 3.17 13.48 -7.38
C LEU A 58 2.89 12.06 -7.92
N GLY A 59 2.35 11.91 -9.13
CA GLY A 59 2.03 10.61 -9.71
C GLY A 59 0.90 9.85 -9.00
N VAL A 60 0.06 10.54 -8.21
CA VAL A 60 -1.03 9.91 -7.46
C VAL A 60 -2.29 9.87 -8.31
N ASN A 61 -2.73 8.66 -8.66
CA ASN A 61 -3.97 8.46 -9.40
C ASN A 61 -5.20 8.86 -8.55
N PRO A 62 -6.18 9.64 -9.09
CA PRO A 62 -7.51 9.77 -8.49
C PRO A 62 -8.08 8.44 -8.02
N SER A 63 -8.75 8.41 -6.87
CA SER A 63 -9.18 7.18 -6.18
C SER A 63 -9.97 6.19 -7.05
N ALA A 64 -10.87 6.70 -7.90
CA ALA A 64 -11.66 5.90 -8.84
C ALA A 64 -10.80 5.27 -9.97
N GLN A 65 -9.77 5.99 -10.42
CA GLN A 65 -8.80 5.49 -11.41
C GLN A 65 -7.90 4.44 -10.78
N ARG A 66 -7.43 4.67 -9.55
CA ARG A 66 -6.64 3.69 -8.78
C ARG A 66 -7.37 2.36 -8.59
N ALA A 67 -8.64 2.39 -8.16
CA ALA A 67 -9.43 1.16 -7.99
C ALA A 67 -9.63 0.39 -9.31
N THR A 68 -9.80 1.10 -10.41
CA THR A 68 -9.91 0.50 -11.76
C THR A 68 -8.58 -0.11 -12.20
N ALA A 69 -7.47 0.59 -11.99
CA ALA A 69 -6.12 0.12 -12.31
C ALA A 69 -5.77 -1.14 -11.50
N ILE A 70 -6.10 -1.19 -10.21
CA ILE A 70 -5.90 -2.38 -9.36
C ILE A 70 -6.68 -3.58 -9.91
N ARG A 71 -7.98 -3.41 -10.23
CA ARG A 71 -8.79 -4.51 -10.80
C ARG A 71 -8.22 -5.02 -12.12
N ALA A 72 -7.78 -4.12 -12.99
CA ALA A 72 -7.22 -4.50 -14.28
C ALA A 72 -5.87 -5.22 -14.11
N ALA A 73 -4.98 -4.73 -13.24
CA ALA A 73 -3.74 -5.42 -12.91
C ALA A 73 -3.97 -6.79 -12.25
N GLN A 74 -5.04 -6.93 -11.46
CA GLN A 74 -5.38 -8.20 -10.81
C GLN A 74 -5.70 -9.31 -11.84
N ALA A 75 -6.31 -8.94 -12.98
CA ALA A 75 -6.59 -9.87 -14.08
C ALA A 75 -5.32 -10.40 -14.77
N GLU A 76 -4.22 -9.63 -14.74
CA GLU A 76 -2.95 -9.97 -15.39
C GLU A 76 -1.94 -10.67 -14.46
N THR A 77 -2.33 -11.01 -13.24
CA THR A 77 -1.42 -11.60 -12.25
C THR A 77 -0.79 -12.93 -12.69
N ALA A 78 -1.53 -13.77 -13.42
CA ALA A 78 -1.00 -15.06 -13.91
C ALA A 78 0.04 -14.90 -15.03
N PRO A 79 -0.22 -14.11 -16.10
CA PRO A 79 0.80 -13.74 -17.07
C PRO A 79 2.02 -13.06 -16.45
N ALA A 80 1.82 -12.14 -15.49
CA ALA A 80 2.90 -11.46 -14.79
C ALA A 80 3.77 -12.45 -14.00
N ALA A 81 3.16 -13.36 -13.21
CA ALA A 81 3.91 -14.39 -12.48
C ALA A 81 4.75 -15.28 -13.41
N LYS A 82 4.23 -15.62 -14.59
CA LYS A 82 4.97 -16.37 -15.61
C LYS A 82 6.14 -15.56 -16.20
N ALA A 83 5.94 -14.29 -16.52
CA ALA A 83 7.00 -13.41 -17.04
C ALA A 83 8.13 -13.22 -16.02
N LEU A 84 7.78 -13.14 -14.74
CA LEU A 84 8.71 -13.04 -13.61
C LEU A 84 9.37 -14.38 -13.23
N LYS A 85 9.00 -15.48 -13.90
CA LYS A 85 9.49 -16.84 -13.64
C LYS A 85 9.26 -17.30 -12.19
N LEU A 86 8.14 -16.92 -11.60
CA LEU A 86 7.77 -17.36 -10.26
C LEU A 86 7.45 -18.87 -10.24
N GLY A 87 7.57 -19.50 -9.07
CA GLY A 87 7.24 -20.91 -8.89
C GLY A 87 5.77 -21.20 -9.19
N ALA A 88 5.45 -22.42 -9.62
CA ALA A 88 4.09 -22.80 -10.03
C ALA A 88 3.04 -22.71 -8.91
N GLN A 89 3.48 -22.77 -7.66
CA GLN A 89 2.60 -22.62 -6.49
C GLN A 89 2.44 -21.17 -6.04
N GLU A 90 3.20 -20.26 -6.65
CA GLU A 90 3.16 -18.84 -6.31
C GLU A 90 2.07 -18.12 -7.07
N LYS A 91 1.36 -17.22 -6.39
CA LYS A 91 0.40 -16.31 -7.02
C LYS A 91 0.63 -14.89 -6.53
N LEU A 92 0.30 -13.93 -7.36
CA LEU A 92 0.37 -12.50 -7.06
C LEU A 92 -1.00 -11.95 -6.68
N ILE A 93 -1.01 -11.03 -5.73
CA ILE A 93 -2.17 -10.25 -5.31
C ILE A 93 -1.79 -8.78 -5.44
N VAL A 94 -2.52 -8.02 -6.26
CA VAL A 94 -2.25 -6.59 -6.44
C VAL A 94 -2.67 -5.84 -5.19
N ARG A 95 -1.76 -5.02 -4.67
CA ARG A 95 -2.02 -4.09 -3.55
C ARG A 95 -2.17 -2.67 -4.02
N ASP A 96 -1.40 -2.26 -5.01
CA ASP A 96 -1.46 -0.92 -5.54
C ASP A 96 -1.00 -0.82 -6.99
N VAL A 97 -1.47 0.23 -7.67
CA VAL A 97 -1.02 0.65 -8.99
C VAL A 97 -0.87 2.18 -9.00
N ILE A 98 0.35 2.64 -9.19
CA ILE A 98 0.74 4.07 -9.24
C ILE A 98 1.36 4.35 -10.60
N THR A 99 1.06 5.51 -11.18
CA THR A 99 1.64 5.93 -12.47
C THR A 99 2.47 7.19 -12.23
N ASP A 100 3.77 7.13 -12.49
CA ASP A 100 4.65 8.30 -12.33
C ASP A 100 4.42 9.35 -13.44
N ALA A 101 5.02 10.52 -13.27
CA ALA A 101 4.93 11.61 -14.25
C ALA A 101 5.53 11.26 -15.64
N GLN A 102 6.39 10.25 -15.70
CA GLN A 102 6.99 9.73 -16.94
C GLN A 102 6.12 8.64 -17.60
N GLY A 103 4.97 8.32 -17.01
CA GLY A 103 4.06 7.27 -17.47
C GLY A 103 4.52 5.84 -17.14
N THR A 104 5.51 5.66 -16.25
CA THR A 104 5.84 4.34 -15.71
C THR A 104 4.75 3.91 -14.74
N VAL A 105 4.23 2.70 -14.94
CA VAL A 105 3.29 2.06 -14.02
C VAL A 105 4.06 1.20 -13.02
N HIS A 106 3.90 1.51 -11.75
CA HIS A 106 4.38 0.78 -10.60
C HIS A 106 3.25 -0.08 -10.04
N THR A 107 3.40 -1.40 -10.08
CA THR A 107 2.41 -2.32 -9.50
C THR A 107 3.03 -3.02 -8.30
N ARG A 108 2.45 -2.81 -7.12
CA ARG A 108 2.84 -3.48 -5.87
C ARG A 108 2.05 -4.77 -5.71
N TYR A 109 2.76 -5.86 -5.46
CA TYR A 109 2.17 -7.18 -5.27
C TYR A 109 2.56 -7.77 -3.92
N GLU A 110 1.57 -8.37 -3.25
CA GLU A 110 1.83 -9.44 -2.30
C GLU A 110 1.85 -10.79 -3.00
N ARG A 111 2.41 -11.80 -2.33
CA ARG A 111 2.48 -13.18 -2.83
C ARG A 111 1.73 -14.14 -1.93
N THR A 112 1.24 -15.20 -2.57
CA THR A 112 0.87 -16.44 -1.89
C THR A 112 1.69 -17.59 -2.42
N TYR A 113 1.89 -18.63 -1.60
CA TYR A 113 2.50 -19.89 -1.99
C TYR A 113 1.60 -21.04 -1.55
N ALA A 114 1.14 -21.84 -2.50
CA ALA A 114 0.17 -22.91 -2.26
C ALA A 114 -1.08 -22.45 -1.48
N GLY A 115 -1.52 -21.20 -1.73
CA GLY A 115 -2.65 -20.56 -1.05
C GLY A 115 -2.34 -19.92 0.31
N LEU A 116 -1.12 -20.05 0.83
CA LEU A 116 -0.69 -19.40 2.07
C LEU A 116 -0.10 -18.02 1.79
N PRO A 117 -0.38 -16.98 2.61
CA PRO A 117 0.29 -15.68 2.51
C PRO A 117 1.80 -15.81 2.67
N VAL A 118 2.57 -15.03 1.91
CA VAL A 118 4.03 -14.95 2.04
C VAL A 118 4.39 -13.62 2.70
N LEU A 119 4.91 -13.65 3.92
CA LEU A 119 5.38 -12.47 4.64
C LEU A 119 6.84 -12.18 4.29
N GLY A 120 7.15 -10.94 3.91
CA GLY A 120 8.48 -10.52 3.45
C GLY A 120 8.84 -11.03 2.05
N GLY A 121 7.83 -11.38 1.24
CA GLY A 121 8.01 -11.89 -0.12
C GLY A 121 7.50 -10.96 -1.22
N ASP A 122 6.94 -9.81 -0.87
CA ASP A 122 6.34 -8.83 -1.78
C ASP A 122 7.32 -8.32 -2.85
N LEU A 123 6.75 -7.77 -3.93
CA LEU A 123 7.51 -7.23 -5.05
C LEU A 123 6.78 -6.07 -5.73
N VAL A 124 7.55 -5.19 -6.37
CA VAL A 124 7.06 -4.10 -7.21
C VAL A 124 7.58 -4.26 -8.62
N THR A 125 6.70 -4.20 -9.63
CA THR A 125 7.13 -4.16 -11.04
C THR A 125 7.05 -2.75 -11.58
N HIS A 126 8.03 -2.34 -12.37
CA HIS A 126 8.11 -1.03 -13.00
C HIS A 126 7.95 -1.20 -14.51
N THR A 127 6.82 -0.80 -15.06
CA THR A 127 6.49 -0.99 -16.48
C THR A 127 6.44 0.36 -17.17
N ALA A 128 7.29 0.59 -18.18
CA ALA A 128 7.28 1.85 -18.95
C ALA A 128 5.92 2.08 -19.63
N ALA A 129 5.64 3.33 -20.00
CA ALA A 129 4.45 3.69 -20.78
C ALA A 129 4.28 2.88 -22.09
N THR A 130 5.39 2.35 -22.63
CA THR A 130 5.41 1.45 -23.80
C THR A 130 4.97 0.02 -23.51
N GLY A 131 4.68 -0.32 -22.24
CA GLY A 131 4.38 -1.67 -21.77
C GLY A 131 5.61 -2.54 -21.48
N LYS A 132 6.83 -2.00 -21.65
CA LYS A 132 8.08 -2.74 -21.40
C LYS A 132 8.41 -2.76 -19.91
N LEU A 133 8.72 -3.93 -19.35
CA LEU A 133 9.27 -4.05 -18.00
C LEU A 133 10.64 -3.37 -17.91
N LYS A 134 10.76 -2.37 -17.02
CA LYS A 134 12.00 -1.65 -16.70
C LYS A 134 12.78 -2.35 -15.59
N GLY A 135 12.08 -2.84 -14.58
CA GLY A 135 12.71 -3.41 -13.38
C GLY A 135 11.68 -4.07 -12.46
N VAL A 136 12.20 -4.81 -11.48
CA VAL A 136 11.42 -5.46 -10.44
C VAL A 136 12.18 -5.36 -9.14
N ASP A 137 11.57 -4.72 -8.15
CA ASP A 137 12.09 -4.69 -6.78
C ASP A 137 11.44 -5.84 -6.01
N LYS A 138 12.24 -6.62 -5.28
CA LYS A 138 11.75 -7.77 -4.50
C LYS A 138 12.21 -7.63 -3.05
N ALA A 139 11.32 -7.94 -2.12
CA ALA A 139 11.67 -8.02 -0.70
C ALA A 139 12.65 -9.17 -0.39
N THR A 140 12.70 -10.19 -1.24
CA THR A 140 13.61 -11.33 -1.11
C THR A 140 14.00 -11.91 -2.46
N ASP A 141 15.29 -12.22 -2.62
CA ASP A 141 15.82 -12.95 -3.77
C ASP A 141 15.67 -14.47 -3.61
N ALA A 142 15.31 -14.95 -2.42
CA ALA A 142 15.13 -16.36 -2.16
C ALA A 142 13.95 -16.92 -2.97
N LYS A 143 14.13 -18.14 -3.50
CA LYS A 143 13.03 -18.87 -4.12
C LYS A 143 12.01 -19.25 -3.05
N ILE A 144 10.77 -18.80 -3.22
CA ILE A 144 9.66 -19.16 -2.31
C ILE A 144 9.26 -20.61 -2.57
N ALA A 145 9.80 -21.50 -1.74
CA ALA A 145 9.49 -22.91 -1.74
C ALA A 145 9.73 -23.48 -0.34
N VAL A 146 8.85 -24.38 0.10
CA VAL A 146 9.00 -25.10 1.38
C VAL A 146 8.84 -26.60 1.15
N ALA A 147 9.48 -27.41 1.99
CA ALA A 147 9.39 -28.87 1.88
C ALA A 147 7.97 -29.41 2.12
N SER A 148 7.18 -28.72 2.93
CA SER A 148 5.79 -29.08 3.24
C SER A 148 5.01 -27.84 3.69
N THR A 149 3.72 -27.80 3.39
CA THR A 149 2.74 -26.82 3.92
C THR A 149 1.91 -27.40 5.09
N THR A 150 2.25 -28.61 5.51
CA THR A 150 1.71 -29.27 6.70
C THR A 150 2.65 -29.00 7.88
N PRO A 151 2.17 -28.31 8.93
CA PRO A 151 2.99 -28.02 10.10
C PRO A 151 3.27 -29.31 10.88
N LYS A 152 4.48 -29.45 11.43
CA LYS A 152 4.81 -30.60 12.32
C LYS A 152 4.32 -30.36 13.74
N LEU A 153 4.24 -29.10 14.15
CA LEU A 153 3.73 -28.70 15.45
C LEU A 153 2.29 -28.18 15.29
N LYS A 154 1.44 -28.49 16.26
CA LYS A 154 0.16 -27.81 16.42
C LYS A 154 0.44 -26.45 17.05
N SER A 155 -0.10 -25.38 16.48
CA SER A 155 -0.08 -24.09 17.16
C SER A 155 -0.91 -24.18 18.44
N THR A 156 -0.36 -23.72 19.55
CA THR A 156 -1.06 -23.60 20.84
C THR A 156 -1.69 -22.21 21.01
N ALA A 157 -1.35 -21.25 20.14
CA ALA A 157 -1.88 -19.91 20.20
C ALA A 157 -3.24 -19.80 19.48
N ALA A 158 -4.24 -19.27 20.20
CA ALA A 158 -5.55 -18.99 19.63
C ALA A 158 -5.45 -18.00 18.45
N GLY A 159 -6.17 -18.26 17.37
CA GLY A 159 -6.20 -17.38 16.20
C GLY A 159 -4.96 -17.43 15.30
N ALA A 160 -4.00 -18.34 15.53
CA ALA A 160 -2.82 -18.48 14.69
C ALA A 160 -3.18 -18.82 13.24
N ARG A 161 -2.63 -18.08 12.27
CA ARG A 161 -2.76 -18.39 10.84
C ARG A 161 -1.47 -18.97 10.28
N LYS A 162 -1.58 -19.85 9.28
CA LYS A 162 -0.42 -20.40 8.56
C LYS A 162 0.05 -19.42 7.50
N VAL A 163 1.36 -19.19 7.46
CA VAL A 163 2.03 -18.31 6.49
C VAL A 163 3.33 -18.95 6.01
N ILE A 164 3.86 -18.46 4.90
CA ILE A 164 5.26 -18.66 4.54
C ILE A 164 6.03 -17.42 4.99
N TRP A 165 7.03 -17.62 5.84
CA TRP A 165 7.95 -16.56 6.25
C TRP A 165 9.14 -16.52 5.30
N ALA A 166 9.39 -15.37 4.66
CA ALA A 166 10.50 -15.15 3.73
C ALA A 166 11.33 -13.88 4.03
N GLY A 167 11.15 -13.29 5.22
CA GLY A 167 11.84 -12.06 5.62
C GLY A 167 13.33 -12.26 5.96
N HIS A 168 14.07 -11.15 5.96
CA HIS A 168 15.49 -11.04 6.37
C HIS A 168 16.48 -11.88 5.57
N GLY A 169 16.21 -12.10 4.27
CA GLY A 169 17.13 -12.79 3.35
C GLY A 169 17.35 -14.29 3.64
N GLY A 170 16.58 -14.88 4.57
CA GLY A 170 16.66 -16.29 4.93
C GLY A 170 15.96 -17.22 3.94
N THR A 171 16.18 -18.54 4.11
CA THR A 171 15.41 -19.54 3.37
C THR A 171 13.95 -19.50 3.81
N PRO A 172 12.98 -19.44 2.88
CA PRO A 172 11.57 -19.43 3.23
C PRO A 172 11.15 -20.67 4.02
N VAL A 173 10.33 -20.49 5.06
CA VAL A 173 9.85 -21.57 5.93
C VAL A 173 8.35 -21.48 6.17
N LEU A 174 7.72 -22.62 6.46
CA LEU A 174 6.34 -22.65 6.94
C LEU A 174 6.32 -22.14 8.40
N ALA A 175 5.46 -21.15 8.67
CA ALA A 175 5.35 -20.52 9.97
C ALA A 175 3.89 -20.34 10.40
N PHE A 176 3.70 -20.10 11.69
CA PHE A 176 2.48 -19.56 12.27
C PHE A 176 2.68 -18.09 12.56
N GLU A 177 1.72 -17.27 12.18
CA GLU A 177 1.60 -15.89 12.61
C GLU A 177 0.48 -15.80 13.65
N THR A 178 0.79 -15.20 14.78
CA THR A 178 -0.16 -14.91 15.85
C THR A 178 -0.20 -13.42 16.10
N VAL A 179 -1.39 -12.86 16.26
CA VAL A 179 -1.59 -11.45 16.58
C VAL A 179 -2.09 -11.37 18.02
N LYS A 180 -1.35 -10.66 18.86
CA LYS A 180 -1.78 -10.34 20.22
C LYS A 180 -2.17 -8.87 20.26
N THR A 181 -3.44 -8.61 20.55
CA THR A 181 -3.91 -7.26 20.84
C THR A 181 -3.83 -6.99 22.35
N GLY A 182 -3.62 -5.74 22.72
CA GLY A 182 -3.55 -5.31 24.10
C GLY A 182 -3.44 -3.80 24.22
N VAL A 183 -2.99 -3.36 25.37
CA VAL A 183 -2.57 -1.98 25.62
C VAL A 183 -1.15 -2.00 26.18
N GLN A 184 -0.35 -1.01 25.79
CA GLN A 184 0.98 -0.74 26.33
C GLN A 184 0.84 -0.10 27.72
N LYS A 185 1.97 0.16 28.39
CA LYS A 185 1.99 0.60 29.80
C LYS A 185 1.39 2.00 29.98
N ASP A 186 1.52 2.85 28.99
CA ASP A 186 0.92 4.18 28.80
C ASP A 186 -0.57 4.15 28.38
N GLY A 187 -1.11 2.97 28.06
CA GLY A 187 -2.47 2.79 27.56
C GLY A 187 -2.61 2.83 26.03
N THR A 188 -1.52 2.95 25.28
CA THR A 188 -1.51 2.88 23.81
C THR A 188 -1.98 1.51 23.33
N PRO A 189 -2.88 1.41 22.35
CA PRO A 189 -3.22 0.12 21.73
C PRO A 189 -1.96 -0.60 21.25
N SER A 190 -1.90 -1.90 21.47
CA SER A 190 -0.81 -2.77 20.99
C SER A 190 -1.40 -3.87 20.12
N ARG A 191 -0.69 -4.19 19.04
CA ARG A 191 -0.99 -5.28 18.12
C ARG A 191 0.33 -5.93 17.70
N VAL A 192 0.84 -6.79 18.57
CA VAL A 192 2.09 -7.52 18.31
C VAL A 192 1.82 -8.70 17.40
N HIS A 193 2.46 -8.70 16.23
CA HIS A 193 2.57 -9.86 15.37
C HIS A 193 3.78 -10.69 15.81
N THR A 194 3.59 -12.00 15.99
CA THR A 194 4.68 -12.94 16.29
C THR A 194 4.67 -14.06 15.27
N ILE A 195 5.82 -14.29 14.64
CA ILE A 195 6.03 -15.31 13.62
C ILE A 195 6.86 -16.42 14.23
N THR A 196 6.33 -17.63 14.20
CA THR A 196 6.93 -18.82 14.82
C THR A 196 7.07 -19.92 13.79
N ASP A 197 8.25 -20.53 13.69
CA ASP A 197 8.51 -21.66 12.80
C ASP A 197 7.57 -22.84 13.10
N ALA A 198 6.83 -23.31 12.11
CA ALA A 198 5.79 -24.32 12.29
C ALA A 198 6.32 -25.76 12.41
N THR A 199 7.65 -25.93 12.32
CA THR A 199 8.35 -27.21 12.45
C THR A 199 9.08 -27.32 13.78
N THR A 200 9.73 -26.24 14.21
CA THR A 200 10.61 -26.21 15.39
C THR A 200 10.01 -25.46 16.58
N GLY A 201 9.01 -24.60 16.35
CA GLY A 201 8.41 -23.77 17.40
C GLY A 201 9.27 -22.56 17.77
N LYS A 202 10.40 -22.34 17.07
CA LYS A 202 11.28 -21.19 17.32
C LYS A 202 10.61 -19.90 16.84
N LYS A 203 10.64 -18.85 17.65
CA LYS A 203 10.26 -17.50 17.22
C LYS A 203 11.23 -17.02 16.13
N LEU A 204 10.69 -16.72 14.95
CA LEU A 204 11.44 -16.21 13.80
C LEU A 204 11.50 -14.70 13.80
N HIS A 205 10.38 -14.05 14.12
CA HIS A 205 10.27 -12.60 14.12
C HIS A 205 9.10 -12.14 14.99
N SER A 206 9.13 -10.89 15.43
CA SER A 206 8.02 -10.24 16.09
C SER A 206 8.12 -8.73 15.88
N TYR A 207 7.00 -8.09 15.63
CA TYR A 207 6.91 -6.64 15.43
C TYR A 207 5.60 -6.09 16.00
N GLU A 208 5.62 -4.85 16.44
CA GLU A 208 4.45 -4.07 16.81
C GLU A 208 3.84 -3.47 15.52
N ALA A 209 2.53 -3.61 15.35
CA ALA A 209 1.80 -3.13 14.17
C ALA A 209 0.99 -1.86 14.45
N VAL A 210 1.21 -1.25 15.61
CA VAL A 210 0.77 0.12 15.93
C VAL A 210 2.01 1.01 15.85
N GLU A 211 1.99 1.98 14.93
CA GLU A 211 3.01 3.04 14.84
C GLU A 211 2.47 4.29 15.56
N THR A 212 3.27 4.86 16.47
CA THR A 212 2.91 6.07 17.23
C THR A 212 3.99 7.13 17.06
N GLY A 213 3.54 8.38 16.88
CA GLY A 213 4.37 9.57 16.99
C GLY A 213 4.45 10.06 18.44
N THR A 214 5.48 10.87 18.73
CA THR A 214 5.66 11.54 20.01
C THR A 214 5.05 12.94 19.91
N GLY A 215 4.02 13.24 20.70
CA GLY A 215 3.38 14.55 20.73
C GLY A 215 3.76 15.33 22.00
N ASN A 216 4.29 16.54 21.83
CA ASN A 216 4.54 17.48 22.93
C ASN A 216 3.31 18.36 23.13
N SER A 217 2.40 17.90 24.00
CA SER A 217 1.14 18.56 24.35
C SER A 217 1.37 19.67 25.38
N GLN A 218 0.64 20.78 25.24
CA GLN A 218 0.70 21.88 26.22
C GLN A 218 0.07 21.46 27.57
N TYR A 219 -0.97 20.63 27.54
CA TYR A 219 -1.77 20.29 28.73
C TYR A 219 -1.48 18.92 29.32
N SER A 220 -0.95 17.99 28.53
CA SER A 220 -0.73 16.58 28.89
C SER A 220 0.75 16.19 28.92
N GLY A 221 1.66 17.12 28.59
CA GLY A 221 3.09 16.86 28.49
C GLY A 221 3.43 16.03 27.24
N GLU A 222 4.49 15.22 27.33
CA GLU A 222 4.82 14.28 26.26
C GLU A 222 3.79 13.13 26.25
N VAL A 223 3.13 12.93 25.12
CA VAL A 223 2.10 11.92 24.90
C VAL A 223 2.37 11.15 23.62
N GLU A 224 2.04 9.86 23.61
CA GLU A 224 2.02 9.12 22.34
C GLU A 224 0.71 9.38 21.59
N ILE A 225 0.82 9.57 20.28
CA ILE A 225 -0.31 9.77 19.38
C ILE A 225 -0.23 8.84 18.19
N THR A 226 -1.37 8.33 17.73
CA THR A 226 -1.43 7.48 16.54
C THR A 226 -1.29 8.35 15.30
N THR A 227 -0.29 8.07 14.46
CA THR A 227 -0.05 8.82 13.22
C THR A 227 -0.07 7.86 12.04
N THR A 228 -0.16 8.41 10.83
CA THR A 228 -0.11 7.60 9.61
C THR A 228 1.14 7.97 8.81
N LYS A 229 2.04 7.01 8.66
CA LYS A 229 3.20 7.16 7.79
C LYS A 229 2.80 7.21 6.31
N THR A 230 3.39 8.13 5.58
CA THR A 230 3.27 8.30 4.12
C THR A 230 4.65 8.23 3.47
N ASP A 231 4.69 8.25 2.13
CA ASP A 231 5.95 8.33 1.40
C ASP A 231 6.64 9.71 1.55
N ALA A 232 5.92 10.72 2.06
CA ALA A 232 6.38 12.11 2.19
C ALA A 232 6.63 12.57 3.64
N GLY A 233 6.49 11.67 4.63
CA GLY A 233 6.56 11.99 6.05
C GLY A 233 5.41 11.32 6.82
N PHE A 234 4.88 12.00 7.82
CA PHE A 234 3.82 11.53 8.70
C PHE A 234 2.61 12.47 8.61
N GLU A 235 1.41 11.89 8.68
CA GLU A 235 0.14 12.62 8.78
C GLU A 235 -0.45 12.40 10.17
N LEU A 236 -1.05 13.45 10.76
CA LEU A 236 -1.78 13.37 12.02
C LEU A 236 -3.18 12.75 11.80
N THR A 237 -3.16 11.47 11.42
CA THR A 237 -4.31 10.63 11.12
C THR A 237 -4.29 9.39 12.01
N ASP A 238 -5.32 9.24 12.83
CA ASP A 238 -5.51 8.08 13.70
C ASP A 238 -6.29 6.99 12.95
N GLY A 239 -5.57 6.00 12.44
CA GLY A 239 -6.15 4.84 11.75
C GLY A 239 -6.87 3.84 12.66
N ASP A 240 -6.68 3.92 13.98
CA ASP A 240 -7.18 2.94 14.94
C ASP A 240 -8.53 3.36 15.56
N ARG A 241 -8.87 4.66 15.51
CA ARG A 241 -10.09 5.23 16.10
C ARG A 241 -11.00 5.88 15.07
N GLY A 242 -11.43 5.07 14.09
CA GLY A 242 -12.40 5.48 13.08
C GLY A 242 -11.85 6.44 12.01
N GLY A 243 -10.52 6.63 11.94
CA GLY A 243 -9.86 7.43 10.92
C GLY A 243 -9.88 8.93 11.18
N HIS A 244 -9.81 9.38 12.44
CA HIS A 244 -9.87 10.82 12.72
C HIS A 244 -8.60 11.53 12.23
N LYS A 245 -8.78 12.72 11.68
CA LYS A 245 -7.74 13.56 11.10
C LYS A 245 -7.79 14.91 11.80
N THR A 246 -6.62 15.48 12.08
CA THR A 246 -6.52 16.82 12.65
C THR A 246 -6.04 17.80 11.60
N TYR A 247 -6.78 18.89 11.43
CA TYR A 247 -6.45 19.94 10.46
C TYR A 247 -6.01 21.22 11.15
N ASP A 248 -5.10 21.94 10.49
CA ASP A 248 -4.72 23.28 10.83
C ASP A 248 -5.45 24.31 9.93
N LEU A 249 -6.22 25.22 10.54
CA LEU A 249 -6.93 26.31 9.85
C LEU A 249 -6.03 27.49 9.46
N ASN A 250 -4.72 27.40 9.67
CA ASN A 250 -3.77 28.48 9.39
C ASN A 250 -4.12 29.81 10.11
N GLN A 251 -4.55 29.74 11.38
CA GLN A 251 -5.08 30.84 12.20
C GLN A 251 -6.38 31.46 11.66
N GLY A 252 -7.03 30.80 10.70
CA GLY A 252 -8.38 31.15 10.25
C GLY A 252 -9.47 30.68 11.22
N SER A 253 -10.68 31.23 11.05
CA SER A 253 -11.86 30.89 11.86
C SER A 253 -12.93 30.10 11.10
N SER A 254 -12.65 29.71 9.85
CA SER A 254 -13.54 28.92 8.99
C SER A 254 -12.73 28.23 7.88
N GLY A 255 -13.34 27.24 7.21
CA GLY A 255 -12.71 26.44 6.16
C GLY A 255 -12.46 25.00 6.59
N THR A 256 -11.84 24.22 5.71
CA THR A 256 -11.53 22.79 5.95
C THR A 256 -10.16 22.58 6.63
N GLY A 257 -9.30 23.60 6.60
CA GLY A 257 -7.90 23.52 7.05
C GLY A 257 -7.01 22.66 6.14
N ALA A 258 -5.74 22.59 6.50
CA ALA A 258 -4.76 21.67 5.92
C ALA A 258 -4.48 20.54 6.90
N LEU A 259 -4.34 19.31 6.41
CA LEU A 259 -3.99 18.18 7.27
C LEU A 259 -2.61 18.44 7.88
N VAL A 260 -2.48 18.25 9.19
CA VAL A 260 -1.20 18.45 9.87
C VAL A 260 -0.26 17.31 9.49
N THR A 261 0.94 17.67 9.03
CA THR A 261 2.00 16.75 8.61
C THR A 261 3.30 17.05 9.34
N ASP A 262 4.17 16.05 9.39
CA ASP A 262 5.48 16.14 10.03
C ASP A 262 6.50 15.24 9.33
N ASP A 263 7.78 15.56 9.45
CA ASP A 263 8.87 14.83 8.78
C ASP A 263 9.44 13.68 9.64
N ASP A 264 9.39 13.78 10.97
CA ASP A 264 10.12 12.92 11.89
C ASP A 264 9.26 12.20 12.95
N ASP A 265 7.95 12.46 12.95
CA ASP A 265 6.94 11.90 13.86
C ASP A 265 7.08 12.40 15.31
N THR A 266 7.74 13.54 15.50
CA THR A 266 7.82 14.29 16.77
C THR A 266 7.09 15.62 16.61
N TRP A 267 5.95 15.75 17.27
CA TRP A 267 4.98 16.79 16.99
C TRP A 267 4.98 17.86 18.08
N GLY A 268 5.23 19.11 17.69
CA GLY A 268 5.21 20.28 18.57
C GLY A 268 6.35 20.33 19.59
N ASP A 269 6.36 21.39 20.42
CA ASP A 269 7.40 21.66 21.42
C ASP A 269 6.86 21.84 22.86
N GLY A 270 5.55 21.67 23.04
CA GLY A 270 4.84 21.80 24.31
C GLY A 270 4.46 23.24 24.67
N THR A 271 4.74 24.20 23.81
CA THR A 271 4.40 25.62 24.00
C THR A 271 3.15 26.02 23.23
N GLY A 272 2.45 27.04 23.71
CA GLY A 272 1.24 27.55 23.04
C GLY A 272 1.52 28.37 21.77
N ASP A 273 2.79 28.67 21.48
CA ASP A 273 3.21 29.39 20.27
C ASP A 273 3.41 28.41 19.10
N ASP A 274 3.60 27.12 19.39
CA ASP A 274 3.70 26.05 18.39
C ASP A 274 2.31 25.49 18.01
N ARG A 275 2.09 25.40 16.71
CA ARG A 275 0.79 25.03 16.13
C ARG A 275 0.60 23.52 16.09
N GLN A 276 1.69 22.76 15.95
CA GLN A 276 1.66 21.31 16.11
C GLN A 276 1.37 20.95 17.56
N THR A 277 1.81 21.72 18.56
CA THR A 277 1.40 21.47 19.97
C THR A 277 -0.12 21.55 20.15
N ALA A 278 -0.78 22.56 19.59
CA ALA A 278 -2.24 22.62 19.60
C ALA A 278 -2.89 21.47 18.82
N ALA A 279 -2.27 21.02 17.71
CA ALA A 279 -2.72 19.86 16.96
C ALA A 279 -2.61 18.55 17.76
N VAL A 280 -1.52 18.37 18.52
CA VAL A 280 -1.32 17.24 19.44
C VAL A 280 -2.41 17.23 20.49
N ASP A 281 -2.70 18.37 21.12
CA ASP A 281 -3.77 18.48 22.12
C ASP A 281 -5.13 18.05 21.57
N ALA A 282 -5.48 18.55 20.38
CA ALA A 282 -6.73 18.22 19.71
C ALA A 282 -6.80 16.72 19.36
N HIS A 283 -5.73 16.18 18.80
CA HIS A 283 -5.66 14.78 18.35
C HIS A 283 -5.70 13.80 19.52
N TYR A 284 -4.87 14.05 20.54
CA TYR A 284 -4.85 13.25 21.76
C TYR A 284 -6.19 13.32 22.51
N GLY A 285 -6.79 14.51 22.59
CA GLY A 285 -8.12 14.70 23.19
C GLY A 285 -9.22 13.92 22.45
N ALA A 286 -9.19 13.92 21.11
CA ALA A 286 -10.11 13.14 20.28
C ALA A 286 -9.93 11.63 20.51
N ALA A 287 -8.68 11.16 20.55
CA ALA A 287 -8.36 9.76 20.85
C ALA A 287 -8.89 9.33 22.23
N LYS A 288 -8.64 10.10 23.29
CA LYS A 288 -9.15 9.80 24.63
C LYS A 288 -10.67 9.85 24.72
N THR A 289 -11.31 10.75 23.98
CA THR A 289 -12.77 10.83 23.92
C THR A 289 -13.38 9.60 23.26
N TRP A 290 -12.77 9.11 22.17
CA TRP A 290 -13.18 7.86 21.53
C TRP A 290 -13.03 6.67 22.50
N ASP A 291 -11.89 6.56 23.17
CA ASP A 291 -11.61 5.47 24.12
C ASP A 291 -12.57 5.50 25.31
N PHE A 292 -12.94 6.69 25.80
CA PHE A 292 -14.00 6.86 26.79
C PHE A 292 -15.35 6.33 26.28
N TYR A 293 -15.79 6.72 25.09
CA TYR A 293 -17.08 6.25 24.56
C TYR A 293 -17.13 4.73 24.39
N LYS A 294 -16.02 4.15 23.92
CA LYS A 294 -15.93 2.70 23.75
C LYS A 294 -15.95 1.97 25.09
N SER A 295 -15.13 2.41 26.05
CA SER A 295 -14.99 1.73 27.34
C SER A 295 -16.19 1.94 28.27
N ALA A 296 -16.71 3.17 28.36
CA ALA A 296 -17.77 3.51 29.30
C ALA A 296 -19.17 3.19 28.75
N LEU A 297 -19.39 3.37 27.45
CA LEU A 297 -20.71 3.27 26.84
C LEU A 297 -20.84 2.14 25.80
N GLY A 298 -19.77 1.37 25.56
CA GLY A 298 -19.77 0.30 24.55
C GLY A 298 -19.95 0.83 23.11
N ARG A 299 -19.60 2.09 22.87
CA ARG A 299 -19.90 2.80 21.61
C ARG A 299 -18.63 3.06 20.80
N ASP A 300 -18.60 2.57 19.57
CA ASP A 300 -17.51 2.84 18.63
C ASP A 300 -17.68 4.22 17.98
N GLY A 301 -17.09 5.25 18.63
CA GLY A 301 -17.14 6.64 18.21
C GLY A 301 -18.29 7.45 18.79
N ILE A 302 -18.36 8.75 18.44
CA ILE A 302 -19.38 9.65 19.00
C ILE A 302 -20.79 9.33 18.50
N ALA A 303 -20.93 8.74 17.32
CA ALA A 303 -22.23 8.30 16.79
C ALA A 303 -22.46 6.79 16.99
N GLY A 304 -21.43 6.02 17.38
CA GLY A 304 -21.51 4.56 17.47
C GLY A 304 -21.53 3.83 16.14
N ASP A 305 -21.21 4.52 15.05
CA ASP A 305 -21.18 3.99 13.68
C ASP A 305 -19.76 3.63 13.22
N GLY A 306 -18.79 3.64 14.12
CA GLY A 306 -17.39 3.35 13.83
C GLY A 306 -16.67 4.45 13.06
N LYS A 307 -17.26 5.64 12.90
CA LYS A 307 -16.65 6.78 12.22
C LYS A 307 -16.16 7.84 13.20
N ALA A 308 -14.99 8.37 12.90
CA ALA A 308 -14.41 9.49 13.60
C ALA A 308 -15.23 10.78 13.48
N ALA A 309 -15.10 11.64 14.49
CA ALA A 309 -15.46 13.05 14.36
C ALA A 309 -14.44 13.76 13.44
N TYR A 310 -14.92 14.75 12.69
CA TYR A 310 -14.06 15.64 11.90
C TYR A 310 -13.59 16.79 12.79
N SER A 311 -12.27 17.05 12.81
CA SER A 311 -11.62 18.10 13.62
C SER A 311 -10.74 18.98 12.73
#